data_AF-A0AAN9BVW0-F1
#
_entry.id   AF-A0AAN9BVW0-F1
#
_cell.length_a   1.000
_cell.length_b   1.000
_cell.length_c   1.000
_cell.angle_alpha   90.00
_cell.angle_beta   90.00
_cell.angle_gamma   90.00
#
_symmetry.space_group_name_H-M   'P 1'
#
loop_
_entity.id
_entity.type
_entity.pdbx_description
1 polymer ?
#
loop_
_entity_poly.entity_id
_entity_poly.type
_entity_poly.pdbx_seq_one_letter_code
_entity_poly.pdbx_strand_id
1 'polypeptide(L)'
;MAGCMHDGKWYPEGGSNNNPCMPCHCYQGRMVCAIVDCFFTPCVDSVRDPTKCCPICPNGPNCRAPDGTVIPANGTVRLDADTTCKCDSHGALGFMSMNAAVCSKTAHLLALPPAPATQ
;
A
#
# COMPACT_ATOMS: atom_id res chain seq x y z
N MET A 1 15.10 -43.58 -5.18
CA MET A 1 15.08 -42.10 -5.25
C MET A 1 13.85 -41.64 -4.50
N ALA A 2 14.01 -40.82 -3.46
CA ALA A 2 12.87 -40.18 -2.80
C ALA A 2 12.46 -38.93 -3.58
N GLY A 3 11.17 -38.67 -3.66
CA GLY A 3 10.61 -37.51 -4.34
C GLY A 3 9.10 -37.44 -4.17
N CYS A 4 8.50 -36.39 -4.69
CA CYS A 4 7.11 -36.04 -4.46
C CYS A 4 6.34 -35.93 -5.77
N MET A 5 5.08 -36.35 -5.76
CA MET A 5 4.12 -36.10 -6.82
C MET A 5 3.21 -34.94 -6.41
N HIS A 6 3.14 -33.90 -7.23
CA HIS A 6 2.28 -32.75 -6.99
C HIS A 6 1.75 -32.21 -8.32
N ASP A 7 0.44 -32.05 -8.44
CA ASP A 7 -0.27 -31.63 -9.67
C ASP A 7 0.16 -32.40 -10.93
N GLY A 8 0.38 -33.72 -10.79
CA GLY A 8 0.81 -34.59 -11.89
C GLY A 8 2.27 -34.43 -12.31
N LYS A 9 3.06 -33.59 -11.63
CA LYS A 9 4.49 -33.38 -11.88
C LYS A 9 5.36 -33.99 -10.79
N TRP A 10 6.45 -34.65 -11.19
CA TRP A 10 7.44 -35.23 -10.29
C TRP A 10 8.44 -34.17 -9.84
N TYR A 11 8.69 -34.13 -8.54
CA TYR A 11 9.70 -33.28 -7.91
C TYR A 11 10.72 -34.17 -7.19
N PRO A 12 12.03 -34.01 -7.44
CA PRO A 12 13.05 -34.69 -6.65
C PRO A 12 13.02 -34.17 -5.20
N GLU A 13 13.62 -34.91 -4.27
CA GLU A 13 13.88 -34.43 -2.91
C GLU A 13 14.59 -33.07 -2.95
N GLY A 14 14.07 -32.09 -2.19
CA GLY A 14 14.53 -30.69 -2.22
C GLY A 14 14.01 -29.85 -3.40
N GLY A 15 13.28 -30.43 -4.34
CA GLY A 15 12.67 -29.72 -5.46
C GLY A 15 11.50 -28.82 -5.06
N SER A 16 11.22 -27.79 -5.87
CA SER A 16 10.13 -26.83 -5.63
C SER A 16 9.31 -26.54 -6.88
N ASN A 17 8.09 -26.04 -6.69
CA ASN A 17 7.31 -25.44 -7.77
C ASN A 17 7.72 -23.97 -7.99
N ASN A 18 7.23 -23.36 -9.07
CA ASN A 18 7.46 -21.96 -9.42
C ASN A 18 6.22 -21.09 -9.18
N ASN A 19 5.29 -21.52 -8.32
CA ASN A 19 4.07 -20.77 -8.05
C ASN A 19 4.33 -19.76 -6.92
N PRO A 20 4.34 -18.45 -7.18
CA PRO A 20 4.67 -17.46 -6.16
C PRO A 20 3.57 -17.30 -5.11
N CYS A 21 2.32 -17.67 -5.41
CA CYS A 21 1.20 -17.60 -4.46
C CYS A 21 1.03 -18.86 -3.62
N MET A 22 1.57 -19.97 -4.09
CA MET A 22 1.55 -21.23 -3.38
C MET A 22 2.90 -21.95 -3.55
N PRO A 23 3.97 -21.42 -2.96
CA PRO A 23 5.28 -22.07 -2.99
C PRO A 23 5.19 -23.42 -2.28
N CYS A 24 5.73 -24.43 -2.92
CA CYS A 24 5.77 -25.79 -2.42
C CYS A 24 7.16 -26.40 -2.56
N HIS A 25 7.56 -27.20 -1.57
CA HIS A 25 8.85 -27.90 -1.53
C HIS A 25 8.65 -29.38 -1.20
N CYS A 26 9.41 -30.25 -1.86
CA CYS A 26 9.46 -31.68 -1.56
C CYS A 26 10.43 -31.94 -0.41
N TYR A 27 9.91 -32.42 0.71
CA TYR A 27 10.69 -32.75 1.90
C TYR A 27 10.27 -34.12 2.45
N GLN A 28 11.22 -35.04 2.54
CA GLN A 28 11.05 -36.41 3.02
C GLN A 28 9.91 -37.15 2.30
N GLY A 29 9.83 -37.00 0.97
CA GLY A 29 8.77 -37.61 0.16
C GLY A 29 7.37 -37.02 0.35
N ARG A 30 7.23 -35.89 1.06
CA ARG A 30 5.99 -35.13 1.20
C ARG A 30 6.13 -33.75 0.56
N MET A 31 5.12 -33.35 -0.21
CA MET A 31 5.01 -31.97 -0.69
C MET A 31 4.48 -31.07 0.43
N VAL A 32 5.26 -30.05 0.79
CA VAL A 32 4.90 -29.06 1.81
C VAL A 32 4.68 -27.72 1.11
N CYS A 33 3.47 -27.18 1.22
CA CYS A 33 3.06 -25.94 0.55
C CYS A 33 2.68 -24.87 1.58
N ALA A 34 2.94 -23.62 1.24
CA ALA A 34 2.44 -22.46 1.99
C ALA A 34 1.55 -21.61 1.06
N ILE A 35 0.43 -21.12 1.56
CA ILE A 35 -0.42 -20.17 0.84
C ILE A 35 0.03 -18.76 1.22
N VAL A 36 0.22 -17.91 0.22
CA VAL A 36 0.57 -16.51 0.42
C VAL A 36 -0.69 -15.67 0.40
N ASP A 37 -1.07 -15.14 1.56
CA ASP A 37 -2.14 -14.14 1.69
C ASP A 37 -1.56 -12.73 1.53
N CYS A 38 -2.17 -11.93 0.65
CA CYS A 38 -1.75 -10.56 0.41
C CYS A 38 -2.44 -9.60 1.36
N PHE A 39 -1.64 -8.85 2.12
CA PHE A 39 -2.14 -7.73 2.91
C PHE A 39 -2.45 -6.52 2.02
N PHE A 40 -3.15 -5.54 2.59
CA PHE A 40 -3.51 -4.32 1.87
C PHE A 40 -2.28 -3.59 1.31
N THR A 41 -2.39 -3.13 0.06
CA THR A 41 -1.33 -2.35 -0.59
C THR A 41 -1.29 -0.92 -0.06
N PRO A 42 -0.16 -0.47 0.53
CA PRO A 42 -0.05 0.86 1.13
C PRO A 42 0.26 1.96 0.09
N CYS A 43 -0.15 1.77 -1.16
CA CYS A 43 0.06 2.73 -2.25
C CYS A 43 -1.11 2.70 -3.25
N VAL A 44 -1.29 3.80 -3.99
CA VAL A 44 -2.30 3.92 -5.07
C VAL A 44 -1.78 3.54 -6.45
N ASP A 45 -0.47 3.36 -6.59
CA ASP A 45 0.25 3.06 -7.82
C ASP A 45 0.89 1.66 -7.80
N SER A 46 0.22 0.72 -7.13
CA SER A 46 0.70 -0.65 -7.06
C SER A 46 0.77 -1.31 -8.45
N VAL A 47 1.78 -2.14 -8.65
CA VAL A 47 2.03 -2.85 -9.91
C VAL A 47 2.01 -4.35 -9.65
N ARG A 48 1.46 -5.11 -10.59
CA ARG A 48 1.47 -6.58 -10.55
C ARG A 48 2.73 -7.11 -11.23
N ASP A 49 3.61 -7.71 -10.45
CA ASP A 49 4.80 -8.41 -10.95
C ASP A 49 4.46 -9.91 -11.12
N PRO A 50 4.67 -10.53 -12.30
CA PRO A 50 4.35 -11.94 -12.54
C PRO A 50 5.18 -12.91 -11.69
N THR A 51 6.31 -12.47 -11.14
CA THR A 51 7.18 -13.27 -10.27
C THR A 51 6.77 -13.21 -8.79
N LYS A 52 5.84 -12.34 -8.43
CA LYS A 52 5.34 -12.15 -7.06
C LYS A 52 3.87 -12.50 -6.99
N CYS A 53 3.43 -13.00 -5.83
CA CYS A 53 2.01 -13.23 -5.63
C CYS A 53 1.25 -11.91 -5.47
N CYS A 54 1.79 -11.04 -4.61
CA CYS A 54 1.14 -9.81 -4.22
C CYS A 54 1.60 -8.62 -5.06
N PRO A 55 0.73 -7.60 -5.26
CA PRO A 55 1.14 -6.36 -5.89
C PRO A 55 2.25 -5.67 -5.09
N ILE A 56 3.12 -4.97 -5.81
CA ILE A 56 4.25 -4.24 -5.23
C ILE A 56 4.03 -2.73 -5.35
N CYS A 57 4.58 -1.97 -4.41
CA CYS A 57 4.62 -0.50 -4.46
C CYS A 57 6.02 -0.05 -4.89
N PRO A 58 6.25 0.20 -6.19
CA PRO A 58 7.60 0.48 -6.70
C PRO A 58 8.20 1.77 -6.11
N ASN A 59 7.36 2.74 -5.78
CA ASN A 59 7.74 4.03 -5.22
C ASN A 59 7.58 4.09 -3.69
N GLY A 60 7.33 2.94 -3.04
CA GLY A 60 6.99 2.87 -1.62
C GLY A 60 5.56 3.34 -1.32
N PRO A 61 5.20 3.50 -0.04
CA PRO A 61 3.86 3.90 0.37
C PRO A 61 3.50 5.31 -0.11
N ASN A 62 2.26 5.51 -0.56
CA ASN A 62 1.79 6.80 -1.05
C ASN A 62 0.26 6.93 -1.00
N CYS A 63 -0.21 8.16 -1.13
CA CYS A 63 -1.62 8.51 -1.09
C CYS A 63 -2.01 9.30 -2.34
N ARG A 64 -3.30 9.24 -2.70
CA ARG A 64 -3.89 10.11 -3.73
C ARG A 64 -4.58 11.31 -3.09
N ALA A 65 -4.22 12.50 -3.54
CA ALA A 65 -4.95 13.73 -3.24
C ALA A 65 -6.23 13.84 -4.08
N PRO A 66 -7.22 14.67 -3.67
CA PRO A 66 -8.49 14.84 -4.39
C PRO A 66 -8.35 15.29 -5.85
N ASP A 67 -7.27 15.98 -6.20
CA ASP A 67 -6.95 16.41 -7.57
C ASP A 67 -6.35 15.28 -8.44
N GLY A 68 -6.06 14.12 -7.83
CA GLY A 68 -5.42 12.98 -8.47
C GLY A 68 -3.91 12.89 -8.25
N THR A 69 -3.27 13.88 -7.63
CA THR A 69 -1.82 13.91 -7.38
C THR A 69 -1.42 12.79 -6.41
N VAL A 70 -0.33 12.08 -6.72
CA VAL A 70 0.24 11.04 -5.86
C VAL A 70 1.29 11.66 -4.95
N ILE A 71 1.09 11.51 -3.64
CA ILE A 71 1.97 12.06 -2.60
C ILE A 71 2.68 10.88 -1.91
N PRO A 72 4.03 10.86 -1.85
CA PRO A 72 4.77 9.88 -1.06
C PRO A 72 4.35 9.92 0.41
N ALA A 73 4.53 8.80 1.11
CA ALA A 73 4.33 8.72 2.56
C ALA A 73 5.07 9.85 3.31
N ASN A 74 4.36 10.47 4.25
CA ASN A 74 4.77 11.65 5.03
C ASN A 74 5.05 12.91 4.17
N GLY A 75 4.66 12.90 2.89
CA GLY A 75 4.74 14.04 1.99
C GLY A 75 3.60 15.03 2.20
N THR A 76 3.84 16.28 1.78
CA THR A 76 2.85 17.36 1.77
C THR A 76 2.85 18.05 0.42
N VAL A 77 1.67 18.30 -0.15
CA VAL A 77 1.50 19.07 -1.39
C VAL A 77 0.49 20.18 -1.18
N ARG A 78 0.66 21.29 -1.92
CA ARG A 78 -0.32 22.37 -1.96
C ARG A 78 -1.13 22.23 -3.25
N LEU A 79 -2.44 22.07 -3.12
CA LEU A 79 -3.34 21.94 -4.28
C LEU A 79 -3.74 23.31 -4.82
N ASP A 80 -3.97 24.27 -3.92
CA ASP A 80 -4.31 25.64 -4.25
C ASP A 80 -3.68 26.60 -3.21
N ALA A 81 -4.03 27.88 -3.28
CA ALA A 81 -3.50 28.90 -2.36
C ALA A 81 -3.72 28.52 -0.88
N ASP A 82 -4.84 27.85 -0.58
CA ASP A 82 -5.34 27.61 0.76
C ASP A 82 -5.42 26.12 1.11
N THR A 83 -5.35 25.20 0.17
CA THR A 83 -5.49 23.76 0.41
C THR A 83 -4.14 23.08 0.43
N THR A 84 -3.77 22.51 1.58
CA THR A 84 -2.58 21.68 1.76
C THR A 84 -2.98 20.26 2.11
N CYS A 85 -2.48 19.28 1.37
CA CYS A 85 -2.75 17.86 1.60
C CYS A 85 -1.51 17.14 2.11
N LYS A 86 -1.70 16.28 3.11
CA LYS A 86 -0.66 15.46 3.72
C LYS A 86 -1.00 13.99 3.58
N CYS A 87 0.00 13.18 3.26
CA CYS A 87 -0.11 11.73 3.26
C CYS A 87 0.52 11.21 4.55
N ASP A 88 -0.26 11.11 5.63
CA ASP A 88 0.24 10.51 6.87
C ASP A 88 0.27 8.99 6.71
N SER A 89 1.45 8.39 6.91
CA SER A 89 1.64 6.92 6.87
C SER A 89 0.87 6.19 7.98
N HIS A 90 0.44 6.95 9.00
CA HIS A 90 -0.39 6.50 10.11
C HIS A 90 -1.73 7.20 9.98
N GLY A 91 -2.72 6.53 9.38
CA GLY A 91 -4.07 7.06 9.27
C GLY A 91 -4.55 7.57 10.62
N ALA A 92 -4.73 8.89 10.72
CA ALA A 92 -5.42 9.49 11.84
C ALA A 92 -6.83 8.89 11.84
N LEU A 93 -7.09 8.02 12.82
CA LEU A 93 -8.38 7.39 13.12
C LEU A 93 -8.79 6.27 12.16
N GLY A 94 -8.38 5.02 12.44
CA GLY A 94 -9.21 3.80 12.36
C GLY A 94 -10.08 3.47 11.13
N PHE A 95 -10.02 4.19 10.02
CA PHE A 95 -10.89 3.98 8.86
C PHE A 95 -10.10 3.37 7.70
N MET A 96 -10.71 2.38 7.06
CA MET A 96 -10.19 1.53 5.97
C MET A 96 -9.89 2.28 4.65
N SER A 97 -9.64 3.60 4.67
CA SER A 97 -9.32 4.40 3.48
C SER A 97 -7.80 4.52 3.36
N MET A 98 -7.19 3.48 2.79
CA MET A 98 -5.79 3.15 3.10
C MET A 98 -4.76 4.03 2.39
N ASN A 99 -5.17 4.84 1.41
CA ASN A 99 -4.25 5.61 0.57
C ASN A 99 -4.85 6.96 0.13
N ALA A 100 -5.70 7.59 0.95
CA ALA A 100 -6.24 8.91 0.67
C ALA A 100 -5.46 9.99 1.44
N ALA A 101 -5.06 11.07 0.76
CA ALA A 101 -4.39 12.18 1.44
C ALA A 101 -5.39 12.97 2.28
N VAL A 102 -4.95 13.44 3.45
CA VAL A 102 -5.74 14.32 4.33
C VAL A 102 -5.47 15.76 3.94
N CYS A 103 -6.50 16.45 3.45
CA CYS A 103 -6.40 17.84 3.01
C CYS A 103 -6.97 18.80 4.04
N SER A 104 -6.21 19.84 4.36
CA SER A 104 -6.62 20.93 5.22
C SER A 104 -6.68 22.21 4.38
N LYS A 105 -7.85 22.86 4.37
CA LYS A 105 -7.99 24.22 3.87
C LYS A 105 -7.60 25.19 4.99
N THR A 106 -6.57 25.98 4.76
CA THR A 106 -6.30 27.20 5.52
C THR A 106 -7.47 28.13 5.26
N ALA A 107 -8.47 28.12 6.15
CA ALA A 107 -9.41 29.22 6.20
C ALA A 107 -8.56 30.45 6.51
N HIS A 108 -8.32 31.31 5.52
CA HIS A 108 -7.95 32.67 5.79
C HIS A 108 -9.03 33.21 6.74
N LEU A 109 -8.71 33.34 8.03
CA LEU A 109 -9.43 34.27 8.88
C LEU A 109 -9.30 35.59 8.14
N LEU A 110 -10.34 35.99 7.43
CA LEU A 110 -10.59 37.39 7.19
C LEU A 110 -10.42 38.05 8.55
N ALA A 111 -9.37 38.83 8.69
CA ALA A 111 -9.10 39.59 9.89
C ALA A 111 -10.43 40.27 10.27
N LEU A 112 -10.99 39.90 11.41
CA LEU A 112 -12.09 40.66 11.98
C LEU A 112 -11.64 42.13 11.98
N PRO A 113 -12.42 43.07 11.41
CA PRO A 113 -12.09 44.47 11.54
C PRO A 113 -11.93 44.79 13.03
N PRO A 114 -10.93 45.61 13.43
CA PRO A 114 -10.75 45.94 14.84
C PRO A 114 -12.06 46.49 15.39
N ALA A 115 -12.49 45.98 16.55
CA ALA A 115 -13.69 46.46 17.23
C ALA A 115 -13.59 48.00 17.38
N PRO A 116 -14.67 48.76 17.11
CA PRO A 116 -14.65 50.19 17.30
C PRO A 116 -14.40 50.49 18.78
N ALA A 117 -13.37 51.28 19.07
CA ALA A 117 -13.12 51.80 20.40
C ALA A 117 -14.27 52.74 20.79
N THR A 118 -15.10 52.32 21.73
CA THR A 118 -16.10 53.19 22.34
C THR A 118 -15.40 54.12 23.34
N GLN A 119 -15.59 55.43 23.16
CA GLN A 119 -15.23 56.48 24.12
C GLN A 119 -16.12 56.42 25.36
#